data_AF-A0A7K3IZG1-F1
#
_entry.id   AF-A0A7K3IZG1-F1
#
_cell.length_a   1.000
_cell.length_b   1.000
_cell.length_c   1.000
_cell.angle_alpha   90.00
_cell.angle_beta   90.00
_cell.angle_gamma   90.00
#
_symmetry.space_group_name_H-M   'P 1'
#
loop_
_entity.id
_entity.type
_entity.pdbx_description
1 polymer ?
#
loop_
_entity_poly.entity_id
_entity_poly.type
_entity_poly.pdbx_seq_one_letter_code
_entity_poly.pdbx_strand_id
1 'polypeptide(L)' 'GQLLKRTTLSDVRLVESRWFPMKIKYKDLLKQGGGTEFIITSVKFNQSIPDYIFTKAALKQ' A
#
# COMPACT_ATOMS: atom_id res chain seq x y z
N GLY A 1 2.94 23.15 13.36
CA GLY A 1 2.63 21.71 13.32
C GLY A 1 3.91 20.91 13.35
N GLN A 2 3.91 19.71 13.93
CA GLN A 2 5.08 18.83 14.01
C GLN A 2 4.98 17.70 12.97
N LEU A 3 6.09 17.38 12.30
CA LEU A 3 6.14 16.27 11.35
C LEU A 3 6.30 14.94 12.12
N LEU A 4 5.22 14.16 12.18
CA LEU A 4 5.20 12.91 12.93
C LEU A 4 5.65 11.72 12.09
N LYS A 5 5.21 11.65 10.83
CA LYS A 5 5.40 10.50 9.95
C LYS A 5 5.78 10.98 8.55
N ARG A 6 6.51 10.14 7.81
CA ARG A 6 6.84 10.35 6.41
C ARG A 6 6.57 9.07 5.61
N THR A 7 5.90 9.22 4.48
CA THR A 7 5.74 8.16 3.49
C THR A 7 6.55 8.51 2.26
N THR A 8 7.40 7.60 1.80
CA THR A 8 8.18 7.76 0.58
C THR A 8 7.73 6.71 -0.44
N LEU A 9 7.36 7.17 -1.63
CA LEU A 9 6.97 6.34 -2.76
C LEU A 9 8.18 6.20 -3.69
N SER A 10 8.48 4.98 -4.12
CA SER A 10 9.62 4.67 -4.96
C SER A 10 9.32 3.49 -5.88
N ASP A 11 10.20 3.27 -6.85
CA ASP A 11 10.01 2.22 -7.88
C ASP A 11 8.66 2.39 -8.60
N VAL A 12 8.41 3.61 -9.11
CA VAL A 12 7.17 3.96 -9.79
C VAL A 12 7.21 3.39 -11.20
N ARG A 13 6.22 2.56 -11.53
CA ARG A 13 6.12 1.88 -12.83
C ARG A 13 4.79 2.18 -13.49
N LEU A 14 4.78 2.19 -14.81
CA LEU A 14 3.54 2.24 -15.58
C LEU A 14 2.93 0.82 -15.62
N VAL A 15 1.79 0.63 -14.96
CA VAL A 15 1.06 -0.64 -14.91
C VAL A 15 -0.36 -0.41 -15.39
N GLU A 16 -0.77 -1.11 -16.47
CA GLU A 16 -2.12 -1.00 -17.07
C GLU A 16 -2.55 0.47 -17.26
N SER A 17 -1.65 1.29 -17.80
CA SER A 17 -1.83 2.72 -18.06
C SER A 17 -1.90 3.62 -16.81
N ARG A 18 -1.42 3.14 -15.65
CA ARG A 18 -1.35 3.91 -14.38
C ARG A 18 0.07 3.94 -13.83
N TRP A 19 0.57 5.11 -13.44
CA TRP A 19 1.81 5.21 -12.68
C TRP A 19 1.57 4.76 -11.24
N PHE A 20 2.21 3.65 -10.84
CA PHE A 20 1.99 3.03 -9.55
C PHE A 20 3.33 2.78 -8.83
N PRO A 21 3.47 3.17 -7.55
CA PRO A 21 4.67 2.93 -6.77
C PRO A 21 4.72 1.46 -6.31
N MET A 22 5.75 0.73 -6.72
CA MET A 22 5.95 -0.67 -6.32
C MET A 22 6.59 -0.81 -4.95
N LYS A 23 7.15 0.28 -4.40
CA LYS A 23 7.78 0.31 -3.07
C LYS A 23 7.34 1.54 -2.28
N ILE A 24 6.82 1.31 -1.09
CA ILE A 24 6.35 2.38 -0.19
C ILE A 24 7.05 2.22 1.16
N LYS A 25 7.71 3.27 1.64
CA LYS A 25 8.34 3.30 2.96
C LYS A 25 7.59 4.24 3.88
N TYR A 26 6.99 3.71 4.94
CA TYR A 26 6.33 4.47 5.99
C TYR A 26 7.23 4.55 7.23
N LYS A 27 7.65 5.76 7.61
CA LYS A 27 8.57 5.97 8.74
C LYS A 27 7.97 6.91 9.78
N ASP A 28 8.08 6.49 11.04
CA ASP A 28 7.88 7.37 12.19
C ASP A 28 9.14 8.21 12.43
N LEU A 29 9.01 9.53 12.44
CA LEU A 29 10.14 10.43 12.62
C LEU A 29 10.46 10.70 14.10
N LEU A 30 9.55 10.35 15.01
CA LEU A 30 9.78 10.48 16.46
C LEU A 30 10.49 9.25 17.06
N LYS A 31 10.64 8.17 16.28
CA LYS A 31 11.27 6.91 16.73
C LYS A 31 12.52 6.62 15.90
N GLN A 32 13.52 5.98 16.52
CA GLN A 32 14.78 5.61 15.84
C GLN A 32 14.65 4.39 14.89
N GLY A 33 13.43 3.93 14.57
CA GLY A 33 13.20 2.78 13.70
C GLY A 33 13.32 3.05 12.20
N GLY A 34 13.59 1.99 11.43
CA GLY A 34 13.66 2.06 9.96
C GLY A 34 12.31 2.32 9.28
N GLY A 35 11.20 2.08 9.98
CA GLY A 35 9.84 2.16 9.44
C GLY A 35 9.31 0.82 8.95
N THR A 36 8.22 0.86 8.20
CA THR A 36 7.60 -0.28 7.52
C THR A 36 7.76 -0.09 6.01
N GLU A 37 8.23 -1.14 5.32
CA GLU A 37 8.30 -1.17 3.86
C GLU A 37 7.21 -2.06 3.29
N PHE A 38 6.43 -1.52 2.35
CA PHE A 38 5.47 -2.26 1.55
C PHE A 38 6.10 -2.50 0.17
N ILE A 39 6.28 -3.77 -0.19
CA ILE A 39 6.81 -4.20 -1.48
C ILE A 39 5.66 -4.84 -2.26
N ILE A 40 5.23 -4.20 -3.33
CA ILE A 40 4.19 -4.71 -4.21
C ILE A 40 4.88 -5.60 -5.25
N THR A 41 4.56 -6.89 -5.23
CA THR A 41 5.10 -7.87 -6.18
C THR A 41 4.29 -7.90 -7.49
N SER A 42 2.98 -7.70 -7.40
CA SER A 42 2.06 -7.65 -8.53
C SER A 42 0.83 -6.81 -8.21
N VAL A 43 0.29 -6.12 -9.22
CA VAL A 43 -0.97 -5.39 -9.12
C VAL A 43 -1.74 -5.55 -10.43
N LYS A 44 -3.05 -5.76 -10.32
CA LYS A 44 -4.01 -5.80 -11.43
C LYS A 44 -5.13 -4.82 -11.12
N PHE A 45 -5.52 -4.00 -12.07
CA PHE A 45 -6.59 -3.03 -11.87
C PHE A 45 -7.92 -3.53 -12.43
N ASN A 46 -9.00 -2.92 -11.95
CA ASN A 46 -10.38 -3.15 -12.41
C ASN A 46 -10.79 -4.63 -12.41
N GLN A 47 -10.24 -5.45 -11.51
CA GLN A 47 -10.70 -6.81 -11.32
C GLN A 47 -12.12 -6.77 -10.75
N SER A 48 -13.02 -7.60 -11.30
CA SER A 48 -14.35 -7.79 -10.72
C SER A 48 -14.20 -8.58 -9.42
N ILE A 49 -14.51 -7.95 -8.29
CA ILE A 49 -14.51 -8.58 -6.98
C ILE A 49 -15.98 -8.72 -6.55
N PRO A 50 -16.48 -9.94 -6.27
CA PRO A 50 -17.85 -10.13 -5.84
C PRO A 50 -18.16 -9.38 -4.52
N ASP A 51 -19.31 -8.72 -4.45
CA ASP A 51 -19.69 -7.87 -3.31
C ASP A 51 -19.65 -8.59 -1.95
N TYR A 52 -19.98 -9.88 -1.93
CA TYR A 52 -20.02 -10.67 -0.70
C TYR A 52 -18.65 -10.78 0.00
N ILE A 53 -17.54 -10.63 -0.75
CA ILE A 53 -16.18 -10.64 -0.21
C ILE A 53 -15.97 -9.50 0.80
N PHE A 54 -16.68 -8.38 0.63
CA PHE A 54 -16.59 -7.22 1.51
C PHE A 54 -17.50 -7.30 2.74
N THR A 55 -18.06 -8.48 3.05
CA THR A 55 -18.89 -8.70 4.24
C THR A 55 -18.05 -9.15 5.44
N LYS A 56 -18.49 -8.83 6.66
CA LYS A 56 -17.87 -9.38 7.88
C LYS A 56 -17.96 -10.91 7.93
N ALA A 57 -19.00 -11.49 7.33
CA ALA A 57 -19.18 -12.93 7.25
C ALA A 57 -18.07 -13.61 6.44
N ALA A 58 -17.59 -12.97 5.36
CA ALA A 58 -16.49 -13.49 4.54
C ALA A 58 -15.14 -13.56 5.29
N LEU A 59 -15.01 -12.89 6.44
CA LEU A 59 -13.82 -12.93 7.29
C LEU A 59 -13.89 -14.02 8.38
N LYS A 60 -15.02 -14.71 8.53
CA LYS A 60 -15.15 -15.83 9.47
C LYS A 60 -14.52 -17.09 8.87
N GLN A 61 -13.59 -17.70 9.60
CA GLN A 61 -13.08 -19.05 9.34
C GLN A 61 -13.89 -20.08 10.09
#